data_AF-M0ZWB2-F1
#
_entry.id   AF-M0ZWB2-F1
#
_cell.length_a   1.000
_cell.length_b   1.000
_cell.length_c   1.000
_cell.angle_alpha   90.00
_cell.angle_beta   90.00
_cell.angle_gamma   90.00
#
_symmetry.space_group_name_H-M   'P 1'
#
loop_
_entity.id
_entity.type
_entity.pdbx_description
1 polymer ?
#
loop_
_entity_poly.entity_id
_entity_poly.type
_entity_poly.pdbx_seq_one_letter_code
_entity_poly.pdbx_strand_id
1 'polypeptide(L)'
;MGVEIRPATINGENHSESVNIGAPVVLGLQPFALVDHIAKVDWSLLSQIPGERGGSFPVAVEELKHILNELNAHILPSTDNESLLKTIAGGSVANTIRGLAAGFGISSGIIGACGEDEEGKLFMSNMGLSKVDLSRLRLKNGTTAQCVCLVDEVGNRTMRPCLSGSVKVQVISTFI
;
A
#
# COMPACT_ATOMS: atom_id res chain seq x y z
N MET A 1 -34.22 -31.62 -14.58
CA MET A 1 -34.81 -30.66 -13.62
C MET A 1 -34.26 -29.30 -13.97
N GLY A 2 -35.04 -28.52 -14.74
CA GLY A 2 -34.65 -27.19 -15.20
C GLY A 2 -35.00 -26.14 -14.14
N VAL A 3 -34.10 -25.18 -13.97
CA VAL A 3 -34.41 -23.93 -13.26
C VAL A 3 -34.63 -22.88 -14.34
N GLU A 4 -35.88 -22.44 -14.45
CA GLU A 4 -36.35 -21.44 -15.39
C GLU A 4 -35.95 -20.05 -14.87
N ILE A 5 -35.06 -19.36 -15.59
CA ILE A 5 -34.69 -17.96 -15.28
C ILE A 5 -35.76 -17.07 -15.91
N ARG A 6 -36.58 -16.45 -15.07
CA ARG A 6 -37.52 -15.41 -15.51
C ARG A 6 -36.77 -14.11 -15.81
N PRO A 7 -37.05 -13.41 -16.92
CA PRO A 7 -36.46 -12.10 -17.15
C PRO A 7 -37.07 -11.08 -16.18
N ALA A 8 -36.23 -10.32 -15.49
CA ALA A 8 -36.67 -9.19 -14.69
C ALA A 8 -37.17 -8.07 -15.61
N THR A 9 -38.41 -7.63 -15.37
CA THR A 9 -39.06 -6.52 -16.04
C THR A 9 -38.27 -5.23 -15.78
N ILE A 10 -37.76 -4.60 -16.83
CA ILE A 10 -37.11 -3.28 -16.75
C ILE A 10 -38.21 -2.23 -16.68
N ASN A 11 -38.55 -1.78 -15.47
CA ASN A 11 -39.22 -0.51 -15.26
C ASN A 11 -38.21 0.46 -14.66
N GLY A 12 -37.89 1.50 -15.43
CA GLY A 12 -36.86 2.46 -15.11
C GLY A 12 -37.28 3.40 -13.98
N GLU A 13 -36.48 3.42 -12.93
CA GLU A 13 -36.27 4.59 -12.08
C GLU A 13 -34.78 4.60 -11.74
N ASN A 14 -34.07 5.66 -12.18
CA ASN A 14 -32.66 5.89 -11.87
C ASN A 14 -32.52 6.33 -10.41
N HIS A 15 -32.72 5.40 -9.47
CA HIS A 15 -32.20 5.52 -8.14
C HIS A 15 -30.83 4.85 -8.13
N SER A 16 -29.77 5.66 -7.95
CA SER A 16 -28.47 5.15 -7.54
C SER A 16 -28.63 4.55 -6.15
N GLU A 17 -29.05 3.28 -6.09
CA GLU A 17 -29.03 2.49 -4.88
C GLU A 17 -27.59 2.44 -4.41
N SER A 18 -27.29 3.22 -3.38
CA SER A 18 -26.12 2.96 -2.56
C SER A 18 -26.34 1.60 -1.95
N VAL A 19 -25.78 0.55 -2.58
CA VAL A 19 -25.73 -0.77 -2.00
C VAL A 19 -25.16 -0.59 -0.60
N ASN A 20 -25.99 -0.82 0.42
CA ASN A 20 -25.59 -0.75 1.81
C ASN A 20 -24.69 -1.96 2.07
N ILE A 21 -23.44 -1.86 1.63
CA ILE A 21 -22.41 -2.84 1.92
C ILE A 21 -22.20 -2.70 3.42
N GLY A 22 -22.76 -3.64 4.19
CA GLY A 22 -22.58 -3.70 5.63
C GLY A 22 -21.10 -3.63 6.01
N ALA A 23 -20.81 -3.32 7.29
CA ALA A 23 -19.45 -3.19 7.77
C ALA A 23 -18.57 -4.37 7.32
N PRO A 24 -17.30 -4.14 6.95
CA PRO A 24 -16.43 -5.19 6.46
C PRO A 24 -16.30 -6.30 7.50
N VAL A 25 -16.30 -7.54 7.02
CA VAL A 25 -16.22 -8.75 7.86
C VAL A 25 -14.85 -8.86 8.52
N VAL A 26 -13.80 -8.42 7.82
CA VAL A 26 -12.42 -8.38 8.34
C VAL A 26 -11.92 -6.94 8.35
N LEU A 27 -11.39 -6.48 9.48
CA LEU A 27 -10.72 -5.19 9.61
C LEU A 27 -9.24 -5.41 9.95
N GLY A 28 -8.35 -4.86 9.12
CA GLY A 28 -6.92 -4.83 9.39
C GLY A 28 -6.52 -3.51 10.03
N LEU A 29 -5.81 -3.55 11.16
CA LEU A 29 -5.18 -2.37 11.74
C LEU A 29 -3.76 -2.20 11.19
N GLN A 30 -3.58 -1.20 10.33
CA GLN A 30 -2.27 -0.74 9.87
C GLN A 30 -2.09 0.72 10.27
N PRO A 31 -1.43 1.02 11.41
CA PRO A 31 -1.45 2.37 11.94
C PRO A 31 -0.91 3.43 10.98
N PHE A 32 0.07 3.07 10.16
CA PHE A 32 0.66 3.89 9.11
C PHE A 32 0.32 3.29 7.75
N ALA A 33 -0.42 4.01 6.91
CA ALA A 33 -0.39 3.70 5.49
C ALA A 33 1.06 3.77 5.01
N LEU A 34 1.46 2.78 4.23
CA LEU A 34 2.85 2.59 3.81
C LEU A 34 2.88 2.34 2.32
N VAL A 35 3.80 2.98 1.62
CA VAL A 35 4.09 2.73 0.21
C VAL A 35 5.44 2.01 0.08
N ASP A 36 5.45 0.92 -0.69
CA ASP A 36 6.67 0.18 -1.02
C ASP A 36 7.24 0.70 -2.35
N HIS A 37 8.51 1.12 -2.33
CA HIS A 37 9.34 1.44 -3.49
C HIS A 37 10.24 0.24 -3.77
N ILE A 38 9.84 -0.60 -4.71
CA ILE A 38 10.50 -1.86 -5.04
C ILE A 38 11.50 -1.61 -6.16
N ALA A 39 12.78 -1.82 -5.88
CA ALA A 39 13.86 -1.65 -6.85
C ALA A 39 14.63 -2.95 -7.05
N LYS A 40 14.79 -3.38 -8.31
CA LYS A 40 15.77 -4.43 -8.65
C LYS A 40 17.16 -3.78 -8.64
N VAL A 41 18.10 -4.35 -7.88
CA VAL A 41 19.45 -3.79 -7.73
C VAL A 41 20.51 -4.88 -7.85
N ASP A 42 21.66 -4.52 -8.42
CA ASP A 42 22.83 -5.38 -8.42
C ASP A 42 23.61 -5.26 -7.09
N TRP A 43 24.64 -6.09 -6.97
CA TRP A 43 25.50 -6.12 -5.79
C TRP A 43 26.26 -4.81 -5.54
N SER A 44 26.65 -4.13 -6.62
CA SER A 44 27.44 -2.91 -6.54
C SER A 44 26.62 -1.78 -5.91
N LEU A 45 25.37 -1.62 -6.33
CA LEU A 45 24.44 -0.63 -5.78
C LEU A 45 24.00 -1.01 -4.36
N LEU A 46 23.68 -2.29 -4.12
CA LEU A 46 23.28 -2.74 -2.78
C LEU A 46 24.40 -2.57 -1.73
N SER A 47 25.67 -2.68 -2.14
CA SER A 47 26.82 -2.45 -1.25
C SER A 47 27.03 -1.00 -0.85
N GLN A 48 26.47 -0.05 -1.61
CA GLN A 48 26.55 1.38 -1.30
C GLN A 48 25.44 1.82 -0.35
N ILE A 49 24.38 1.03 -0.19
CA ILE A 49 23.27 1.34 0.72
C ILE A 49 23.65 0.95 2.15
N PRO A 50 23.52 1.86 3.13
CA PRO A 50 23.82 1.56 4.53
C PRO A 50 22.94 0.46 5.15
N GLY A 51 23.52 -0.23 6.14
CA GLY A 51 22.85 -1.22 6.98
C GLY A 51 23.01 -2.69 6.55
N GLU A 52 22.47 -3.60 7.35
CA GLU A 52 22.54 -5.04 7.10
C GLU A 52 21.67 -5.46 5.92
N ARG A 53 22.15 -6.43 5.15
CA ARG A 53 21.43 -7.00 4.01
C ARG A 53 20.35 -7.96 4.50
N GLY A 54 19.29 -8.04 3.71
CA GLY A 54 18.12 -8.83 4.04
C GLY A 54 17.28 -8.22 5.15
N GLY A 55 16.16 -8.86 5.43
CA GLY A 55 15.27 -8.46 6.53
C GLY A 55 14.61 -7.10 6.32
N SER A 56 14.15 -6.51 7.43
CA SER A 56 13.44 -5.24 7.47
C SER A 56 13.96 -4.42 8.63
N PHE A 57 14.64 -3.33 8.31
CA PHE A 57 15.30 -2.48 9.31
C PHE A 57 14.84 -1.03 9.13
N PRO A 58 14.23 -0.42 10.17
CA PRO A 58 13.77 0.96 10.08
C PRO A 58 14.91 1.94 9.80
N VAL A 59 14.63 2.94 8.97
CA VAL A 59 15.56 4.03 8.64
C VAL A 59 14.96 5.40 8.96
N ALA A 60 15.82 6.39 9.13
CA ALA A 60 15.42 7.78 9.26
C ALA A 60 14.98 8.37 7.90
N VAL A 61 14.32 9.53 7.95
CA VAL A 61 13.83 10.23 6.76
C VAL A 61 14.97 10.61 5.82
N GLU A 62 16.10 11.04 6.37
CA GLU A 62 17.29 11.46 5.61
C GLU A 62 17.91 10.27 4.87
N GLU A 63 17.95 9.11 5.52
CA GLU A 63 18.47 7.87 4.95
C GLU A 63 17.54 7.32 3.86
N LEU A 64 16.22 7.34 4.07
CA LEU A 64 15.25 7.02 3.01
C LEU A 64 15.47 7.87 1.76
N LYS A 65 15.59 9.20 1.94
CA LYS A 65 15.83 10.14 0.83
C LYS A 65 17.14 9.86 0.13
N HIS A 66 18.21 9.58 0.88
CA HIS A 66 19.49 9.22 0.31
C HIS A 66 19.38 7.96 -0.56
N ILE A 67 18.75 6.89 -0.05
CA ILE A 67 18.56 5.64 -0.80
C ILE A 67 17.76 5.89 -2.08
N LEU A 68 16.65 6.63 -2.01
CA LEU A 68 15.83 6.95 -3.18
C LEU A 68 16.60 7.77 -4.22
N ASN A 69 17.45 8.71 -3.79
CA ASN A 69 18.30 9.49 -4.68
C ASN A 69 19.35 8.61 -5.37
N GLU A 70 20.00 7.71 -4.64
CA GLU A 70 20.96 6.76 -5.21
C GLU A 70 20.30 5.86 -6.25
N LEU A 71 19.11 5.33 -5.95
CA LEU A 71 18.33 4.53 -6.90
C LEU A 71 18.03 5.34 -8.17
N ASN A 72 17.53 6.56 -8.04
CA ASN A 72 17.20 7.40 -9.19
C ASN A 72 18.43 7.79 -10.03
N ALA A 73 19.60 7.95 -9.41
CA ALA A 73 20.85 8.25 -10.11
C ALA A 73 21.39 7.05 -10.91
N HIS A 74 21.20 5.83 -10.40
CA HIS A 74 21.68 4.59 -11.03
C HIS A 74 20.69 3.99 -12.04
N ILE A 75 19.42 4.38 -12.00
CA ILE A 75 18.39 4.06 -13.00
C ILE A 75 18.51 5.06 -14.18
N LEU A 76 19.58 4.97 -14.97
CA LEU A 76 19.66 5.60 -16.29
C LEU A 76 18.97 4.72 -17.34
N PRO A 77 18.44 5.29 -18.45
CA PRO A 77 17.39 4.68 -19.27
C PRO A 77 17.94 3.53 -20.12
N SER A 78 17.99 2.32 -19.54
CA SER A 78 18.15 1.11 -20.34
C SER A 78 16.91 0.93 -21.19
N THR A 79 17.11 0.84 -22.50
CA THR A 79 16.12 0.80 -23.58
C THR A 79 15.14 -0.38 -23.55
N ASP A 80 15.18 -1.23 -22.52
CA ASP A 80 14.36 -2.43 -22.39
C ASP A 80 13.39 -2.33 -21.20
N ASN A 81 12.33 -1.54 -21.41
CA ASN A 81 10.91 -1.76 -21.07
C ASN A 81 10.48 -2.51 -19.78
N GLU A 82 11.16 -2.37 -18.65
CA GLU A 82 10.53 -2.55 -17.33
C GLU A 82 11.09 -1.52 -16.34
N SER A 83 10.24 -0.69 -15.73
CA SER A 83 10.68 0.28 -14.73
C SER A 83 11.40 -0.43 -13.59
N LEU A 84 12.70 -0.18 -13.44
CA LEU A 84 13.54 -0.75 -12.38
C LEU A 84 13.02 -0.42 -10.98
N LEU A 85 12.24 0.66 -10.86
CA LEU A 85 11.55 1.09 -9.66
C LEU A 85 10.02 0.96 -9.82
N LYS A 86 9.38 0.23 -8.92
CA LYS A 86 7.92 0.10 -8.85
C LYS A 86 7.42 0.61 -7.50
N THR A 87 6.47 1.53 -7.53
CA THR A 87 5.83 2.06 -6.32
C THR A 87 4.42 1.48 -6.17
N ILE A 88 4.10 0.91 -5.01
CA ILE A 88 2.79 0.28 -4.74
C ILE A 88 2.39 0.44 -3.27
N ALA A 89 1.09 0.38 -2.96
CA ALA A 89 0.66 0.26 -1.56
C ALA A 89 1.30 -0.96 -0.90
N GLY A 90 1.93 -0.72 0.24
CA GLY A 90 2.69 -1.68 1.01
C GLY A 90 2.19 -1.83 2.43
N GLY A 91 3.00 -2.51 3.24
CA GLY A 91 2.69 -2.88 4.60
C GLY A 91 1.99 -4.24 4.69
N SER A 92 2.40 -5.03 5.68
CA SER A 92 1.98 -6.43 5.82
C SER A 92 0.46 -6.59 5.95
N VAL A 93 -0.17 -5.75 6.76
CA VAL A 93 -1.62 -5.79 7.00
C VAL A 93 -2.39 -5.33 5.76
N ALA A 94 -1.97 -4.24 5.12
CA ALA A 94 -2.59 -3.79 3.88
C ALA A 94 -2.48 -4.84 2.77
N ASN A 95 -1.31 -5.49 2.63
CA ASN A 95 -1.11 -6.58 1.67
C ASN A 95 -2.06 -7.76 1.95
N THR A 96 -2.24 -8.12 3.22
CA THR A 96 -3.16 -9.19 3.64
C THR A 96 -4.61 -8.82 3.32
N ILE A 97 -5.05 -7.63 3.73
CA ILE A 97 -6.42 -7.13 3.50
C ILE A 97 -6.71 -7.02 2.00
N ARG A 98 -5.76 -6.50 1.21
CA ARG A 98 -5.86 -6.45 -0.25
C ARG A 98 -6.00 -7.84 -0.86
N GLY A 99 -5.20 -8.80 -0.39
CA GLY A 99 -5.28 -10.19 -0.84
C GLY A 99 -6.63 -10.83 -0.53
N LEU A 100 -7.15 -10.65 0.69
CA LEU A 100 -8.48 -11.14 1.10
C LEU A 100 -9.60 -10.53 0.25
N ALA A 101 -9.57 -9.21 0.03
CA ALA A 101 -10.59 -8.52 -0.75
C ALA A 101 -10.55 -8.88 -2.24
N ALA A 102 -9.41 -8.65 -2.90
CA ALA A 102 -9.30 -8.80 -4.35
C ALA A 102 -9.13 -10.26 -4.79
N GLY A 103 -8.40 -11.08 -4.01
CA GLY A 103 -8.10 -12.46 -4.35
C GLY A 103 -9.17 -13.47 -3.94
N PHE A 104 -9.86 -13.21 -2.83
CA PHE A 104 -10.84 -14.15 -2.26
C PHE A 104 -12.27 -13.58 -2.15
N GLY A 105 -12.49 -12.33 -2.53
CA GLY A 105 -13.83 -11.71 -2.48
C GLY A 105 -14.35 -11.48 -1.06
N ILE A 106 -13.47 -11.52 -0.04
CA ILE A 106 -13.87 -11.34 1.36
C ILE A 106 -14.01 -9.85 1.65
N SER A 107 -15.20 -9.44 2.12
CA SER A 107 -15.45 -8.06 2.53
C SER A 107 -14.47 -7.64 3.63
N SER A 108 -13.52 -6.79 3.27
CA SER A 108 -12.38 -6.42 4.12
C SER A 108 -12.15 -4.91 4.09
N GLY A 109 -11.76 -4.36 5.23
CA GLY A 109 -11.45 -2.94 5.38
C GLY A 109 -10.15 -2.71 6.14
N ILE A 110 -9.68 -1.47 6.15
CA ILE A 110 -8.45 -1.09 6.85
C ILE A 110 -8.68 0.10 7.77
N ILE A 111 -8.08 0.02 8.96
CA ILE A 111 -7.97 1.12 9.92
C ILE A 111 -6.52 1.59 9.89
N GLY A 112 -6.30 2.86 9.61
CA GLY A 112 -4.96 3.44 9.50
C GLY A 112 -5.01 4.94 9.29
N ALA A 113 -3.85 5.53 8.98
CA ALA A 113 -3.79 6.91 8.51
C ALA A 113 -2.78 7.06 7.36
N CYS A 114 -3.10 7.91 6.39
CA CYS A 114 -2.22 8.34 5.33
C CYS A 114 -2.08 9.87 5.34
N GLY A 115 -0.95 10.34 4.78
CA GLY A 115 -0.66 11.75 4.59
C GLY A 115 -1.47 12.35 3.43
N GLU A 116 -1.55 13.68 3.41
CA GLU A 116 -2.07 14.45 2.27
C GLU A 116 -0.98 14.65 1.20
N ASP A 117 -0.36 13.55 0.78
CA ASP A 117 0.75 13.51 -0.17
C ASP A 117 0.48 12.53 -1.33
N GLU A 118 1.41 12.47 -2.29
CA GLU A 118 1.27 11.61 -3.47
C GLU A 118 1.29 10.12 -3.11
N GLU A 119 2.10 9.75 -2.12
CA GLU A 119 2.16 8.40 -1.57
C GLU A 119 0.83 8.02 -0.89
N GLY A 120 0.18 8.94 -0.18
CA GLY A 120 -1.14 8.75 0.40
C GLY A 120 -2.22 8.55 -0.67
N LYS A 121 -2.20 9.37 -1.73
CA LYS A 121 -3.10 9.21 -2.89
C LYS A 121 -2.88 7.86 -3.58
N LEU A 122 -1.62 7.46 -3.79
CA LEU A 122 -1.27 6.17 -4.38
C LEU A 122 -1.75 5.01 -3.51
N PHE A 123 -1.58 5.10 -2.19
CA PHE A 123 -2.06 4.08 -1.26
C PHE A 123 -3.58 3.92 -1.34
N MET A 124 -4.33 5.04 -1.26
CA MET A 124 -5.80 5.04 -1.34
C MET A 124 -6.29 4.49 -2.67
N SER A 125 -5.68 4.91 -3.79
CA SER A 125 -6.02 4.43 -5.13
C SER A 125 -5.82 2.92 -5.26
N ASN A 126 -4.64 2.41 -4.85
CA ASN A 126 -4.32 0.99 -4.99
C ASN A 126 -5.21 0.09 -4.14
N MET A 127 -5.50 0.50 -2.90
CA MET A 127 -6.38 -0.24 -1.99
C MET A 127 -7.85 -0.15 -2.43
N GLY A 128 -8.30 1.01 -2.91
CA GLY A 128 -9.65 1.21 -3.43
C GLY A 128 -9.93 0.40 -4.70
N LEU A 129 -8.99 0.36 -5.65
CA LEU A 129 -9.06 -0.51 -6.83
C LEU A 129 -9.18 -2.00 -6.46
N SER A 130 -8.68 -2.37 -5.28
CA SER A 130 -8.76 -3.73 -4.73
C SER A 130 -10.03 -3.98 -3.90
N LYS A 131 -11.00 -3.05 -3.94
CA LYS A 131 -12.29 -3.10 -3.23
C LYS A 131 -12.16 -3.19 -1.70
N VAL A 132 -11.06 -2.69 -1.13
CA VAL A 132 -10.90 -2.58 0.32
C VAL A 132 -11.73 -1.41 0.84
N ASP A 133 -12.49 -1.60 1.92
CA ASP A 133 -13.19 -0.52 2.61
C ASP A 133 -12.18 0.43 3.28
N LEU A 134 -12.13 1.66 2.79
CA LEU A 134 -11.26 2.75 3.26
C LEU A 134 -11.97 3.77 4.15
N SER A 135 -13.24 3.56 4.49
CA SER A 135 -14.03 4.50 5.33
C SER A 135 -13.41 4.78 6.71
N ARG A 136 -12.49 3.94 7.16
CA ARG A 136 -11.76 4.06 8.43
C ARG A 136 -10.27 4.40 8.26
N LEU A 137 -9.83 4.70 7.05
CA LEU A 137 -8.51 5.26 6.78
C LEU A 137 -8.57 6.78 6.97
N ARG A 138 -7.78 7.30 7.91
CA ARG A 138 -7.76 8.74 8.21
C ARG A 138 -6.75 9.47 7.33
N LEU A 139 -7.22 10.46 6.59
CA LEU A 139 -6.36 11.45 5.97
C LEU A 139 -5.87 12.44 7.04
N LYS A 140 -4.57 12.76 7.03
CA LYS A 140 -3.95 13.66 8.02
C LYS A 140 -2.89 14.55 7.38
N ASN A 141 -2.75 15.76 7.90
CA ASN A 141 -1.59 16.62 7.60
C ASN A 141 -0.28 15.95 8.01
N GLY A 142 0.66 15.84 7.07
CA GLY A 142 1.94 15.16 7.23
C GLY A 142 2.17 14.15 6.12
N THR A 143 3.22 13.32 6.26
CA THR A 143 3.63 12.38 5.21
C THR A 143 3.10 10.96 5.45
N THR A 144 2.84 10.24 4.37
CA THR A 144 2.61 8.79 4.35
C THR A 144 3.93 8.06 4.59
N ALA A 145 3.89 6.91 5.26
CA ALA A 145 5.09 6.13 5.48
C ALA A 145 5.57 5.47 4.18
N GLN A 146 6.86 5.25 4.08
CA GLN A 146 7.47 4.69 2.88
C GLN A 146 8.42 3.56 3.26
N CYS A 147 8.64 2.63 2.36
CA CYS A 147 9.64 1.57 2.50
C CYS A 147 10.35 1.38 1.18
N VAL A 148 11.68 1.43 1.18
CA VAL A 148 12.45 0.98 0.02
C VAL A 148 12.67 -0.52 0.16
N CYS A 149 12.30 -1.27 -0.88
CA CYS A 149 12.45 -2.70 -0.98
C CYS A 149 13.48 -3.00 -2.08
N LEU A 150 14.73 -3.22 -1.68
CA LEU A 150 15.82 -3.57 -2.58
C LEU A 150 15.80 -5.08 -2.83
N VAL A 151 15.67 -5.47 -4.10
CA VAL A 151 15.58 -6.86 -4.54
C VAL A 151 16.85 -7.21 -5.29
N ASP A 152 17.63 -8.16 -4.76
CA ASP A 152 18.83 -8.65 -5.43
C ASP A 152 18.50 -9.63 -6.57
N GLU A 153 19.52 -10.05 -7.32
CA GLU A 153 19.38 -10.93 -8.50
C GLU A 153 18.77 -12.30 -8.18
N VAL A 154 18.87 -12.77 -6.93
CA VAL A 154 18.30 -14.05 -6.48
C VAL A 154 16.96 -13.88 -5.76
N GLY A 155 16.45 -12.64 -5.68
CA GLY A 155 15.14 -12.30 -5.13
C GLY A 155 15.10 -12.04 -3.62
N ASN A 156 16.23 -11.99 -2.92
CA ASN A 156 16.24 -11.58 -1.53
C ASN A 156 15.84 -10.12 -1.41
N ARG A 157 15.09 -9.81 -0.36
CA ARG A 157 14.60 -8.46 -0.10
C ARG A 157 15.31 -7.87 1.09
N THR A 158 15.88 -6.68 0.87
CA THR A 158 16.40 -5.81 1.92
C THR A 158 15.43 -4.64 2.04
N MET A 159 14.65 -4.61 3.12
CA MET A 159 13.59 -3.61 3.33
C MET A 159 14.05 -2.52 4.30
N ARG A 160 13.77 -1.27 3.94
CA ARG A 160 14.12 -0.05 4.68
C ARG A 160 12.87 0.79 4.93
N PRO A 161 12.00 0.40 5.87
CA PRO A 161 10.82 1.18 6.22
C PRO A 161 11.21 2.47 6.96
N CYS A 162 10.70 3.60 6.49
CA CYS A 162 10.74 4.88 7.18
C CYS A 162 9.35 5.21 7.74
N LEU A 163 9.19 5.02 9.05
CA LEU A 163 7.95 5.35 9.77
C LEU A 163 8.06 6.67 10.54
N SER A 164 9.28 7.17 10.75
CA SER A 164 9.54 8.41 11.47
C SER A 164 8.99 9.61 10.72
N GLY A 165 8.27 10.49 11.42
CA GLY A 165 7.67 11.69 10.82
C GLY A 165 6.37 11.43 10.04
N SER A 166 6.04 10.17 9.77
CA SER A 166 4.81 9.81 9.06
C SER A 166 3.59 9.85 9.97
N VAL A 167 2.44 10.17 9.38
CA VAL A 167 1.17 10.20 10.10
C VAL A 167 0.73 8.79 10.47
N LYS A 168 0.10 8.66 11.64
CA LYS A 168 -0.47 7.39 12.11
C LYS A 168 -1.84 7.55 12.69
N VAL A 169 -2.66 6.51 12.62
CA VAL A 169 -3.87 6.44 13.44
C VAL A 169 -3.45 6.27 14.91
N GLN A 170 -4.15 6.95 15.79
CA GLN A 170 -3.98 6.84 17.23
C GLN A 170 -5.35 6.58 17.84
N VAL A 171 -5.36 5.81 18.93
CA VAL A 171 -6.55 5.65 19.75
C VAL A 171 -6.92 7.03 20.29
N ILE A 172 -8.20 7.37 20.19
CA ILE A 172 -8.71 8.57 20.86
C ILE A 172 -8.77 8.21 22.34
N SER A 173 -7.91 8.81 23.16
CA SER A 173 -7.99 8.69 24.61
C SER A 173 -9.15 9.57 25.11
N THR A 174 -10.38 9.17 24.81
CA THR A 174 -11.53 9.68 25.54
C THR A 174 -11.65 8.79 26.77
N PHE A 175 -11.33 9.36 27.93
CA PHE A 175 -11.49 8.70 29.23
C PHE A 175 -12.90 8.12 29.33
N ILE A 176 -12.99 6.80 29.45
CA ILE A 176 -14.18 6.08 29.91
C ILE A 176 -14.16 6.13 31.43
#